data_AF-A0A661QM71-F1
#
_entry.id   AF-A0A661QM71-F1
#
_cell.length_a   1.000
_cell.length_b   1.000
_cell.length_c   1.000
_cell.angle_alpha   90.00
_cell.angle_beta   90.00
_cell.angle_gamma   90.00
#
_symmetry.space_group_name_H-M   'P 1'
#
loop_
_entity.id
_entity.type
_entity.pdbx_description
1 polymer ?
#
loop_
_entity_poly.entity_id
_entity_poly.type
_entity_poly.pdbx_seq_one_letter_code
_entity_poly.pdbx_strand_id
1 'polypeptide(L)'
;KAQREKQKKRGVADAGLRGAVTGGAQMDGFIDLFTKIIVDADMDEGYIFRKRQLELPGFFRPTKEWDLVVVKDGHFITAVEAKSQVGPSFGNNFNNRTEEAMGSALDLWTAFREGAFNGGVQPFLGYFFMLDDCDASNRPVRVREPHFKVFQEFVGASYMKRYELFCRKLVLERHYTSASFITSDSETGLLGSYKEPASDLSFLIFAKSLISHVGAFI
;
A
#
# COMPACT_ATOMS: atom_id res chain seq x y z
N LYS A 1 26.27 1.94 32.96
CA LYS A 1 25.65 3.29 32.99
C LYS A 1 26.43 4.37 32.22
N ALA A 2 27.74 4.26 31.97
CA ALA A 2 28.51 5.25 31.20
C ALA A 2 28.37 5.18 29.65
N GLN A 3 27.80 4.11 29.10
CA GLN A 3 27.68 3.92 27.64
C GLN A 3 26.37 4.49 27.05
N ARG A 4 25.33 4.63 27.88
CA ARG A 4 24.04 5.25 27.52
C ARG A 4 24.15 6.77 27.35
N GLU A 5 25.03 7.43 28.10
CA GLU A 5 25.22 8.88 28.01
C GLU A 5 26.11 9.30 26.83
N LYS A 6 27.03 8.44 26.37
CA LYS A 6 27.85 8.72 25.18
C LYS A 6 27.05 8.71 23.88
N GLN A 7 25.93 8.00 23.80
CA GLN A 7 25.05 8.00 22.62
C GLN A 7 24.17 9.26 22.53
N LYS A 8 23.83 9.90 23.65
CA LYS A 8 23.08 11.19 23.63
C LYS A 8 23.89 12.37 23.09
N LYS A 9 25.23 12.28 23.05
CA LYS A 9 26.13 13.36 22.58
C LYS A 9 26.54 13.26 21.10
N ARG A 10 26.15 12.20 20.39
CA ARG A 10 26.28 12.12 18.93
C ARG A 10 24.89 12.31 18.34
N GLY A 11 24.64 13.47 17.72
CA GLY A 11 23.35 13.86 17.14
C GLY A 11 22.87 12.92 16.04
N VAL A 12 22.40 11.73 16.41
CA VAL A 12 21.69 10.79 15.56
C VAL A 12 20.29 10.64 16.15
N ALA A 13 19.48 11.68 15.97
CA ALA A 13 18.06 11.67 16.29
C ALA A 13 17.25 10.73 15.36
N ASP A 14 17.85 10.27 14.27
CA ASP A 14 17.21 9.51 13.19
C ASP A 14 16.88 8.05 13.59
N ALA A 15 17.59 7.47 14.55
CA ALA A 15 17.37 6.06 14.93
C ALA A 15 16.06 5.83 15.73
N GLY A 16 15.59 6.84 16.49
CA GLY A 16 14.39 6.71 17.34
C GLY A 16 13.08 6.85 16.58
N LEU A 17 13.04 7.72 15.56
CA LEU A 17 11.86 7.92 14.70
C LEU A 17 11.64 6.75 13.74
N ARG A 18 12.72 6.12 13.27
CA ARG A 18 12.63 4.90 12.45
C ARG A 18 11.88 3.79 13.17
N GLY A 19 12.16 3.54 14.44
CA GLY A 19 11.52 2.48 15.22
C GLY A 19 10.00 2.63 15.40
N ALA A 20 9.49 3.87 15.40
CA ALA A 20 8.05 4.14 15.53
C ALA A 20 7.29 3.98 14.20
N VAL A 21 7.96 4.22 13.07
CA VAL A 21 7.38 4.12 11.71
C VAL A 21 7.56 2.71 11.11
N THR A 22 8.62 1.98 11.48
CA THR A 22 8.87 0.61 10.99
C THR A 22 8.02 -0.46 11.67
N GLY A 23 7.20 -0.10 12.66
CA GLY A 23 6.52 -1.05 13.54
C GLY A 23 5.27 -1.72 12.98
N GLY A 24 4.83 -1.41 11.76
CA GLY A 24 3.64 -2.02 11.12
C GLY A 24 2.28 -1.68 11.76
N ALA A 25 2.26 -1.31 13.04
CA ALA A 25 1.06 -1.13 13.86
C ALA A 25 0.05 -0.09 13.32
N GLN A 26 0.49 0.89 12.54
CA GLN A 26 -0.42 1.83 11.89
C GLN A 26 -1.19 1.17 10.74
N MET A 27 -0.52 0.34 9.94
CA MET A 27 -1.17 -0.37 8.83
C MET A 27 -2.10 -1.45 9.38
N ASP A 28 -1.79 -2.07 10.51
CA ASP A 28 -2.72 -2.97 11.22
C ASP A 28 -4.08 -2.30 11.45
N GLY A 29 -4.12 -1.02 11.84
CA GLY A 29 -5.38 -0.29 12.03
C GLY A 29 -6.21 -0.15 10.74
N PHE A 30 -5.57 0.03 9.58
CA PHE A 30 -6.26 0.06 8.29
C PHE A 30 -6.69 -1.34 7.84
N ILE A 31 -5.86 -2.35 8.08
CA ILE A 31 -6.24 -3.75 7.81
C ILE A 31 -7.46 -4.13 8.65
N ASP A 32 -7.48 -3.76 9.93
CA ASP A 32 -8.62 -3.99 10.82
C ASP A 32 -9.88 -3.25 10.35
N LEU A 33 -9.73 -2.02 9.84
CA LEU A 33 -10.81 -1.27 9.21
C LEU A 33 -11.35 -1.96 7.95
N PHE A 34 -10.48 -2.44 7.07
CA PHE A 34 -10.89 -3.18 5.88
C PHE A 34 -11.59 -4.49 6.25
N THR A 35 -11.06 -5.25 7.20
CA THR A 35 -11.73 -6.44 7.74
C THR A 35 -13.13 -6.10 8.23
N LYS A 36 -13.27 -5.05 9.05
CA LYS A 36 -14.58 -4.61 9.53
C LYS A 36 -15.53 -4.26 8.40
N ILE A 37 -15.06 -3.51 7.39
CA ILE A 37 -15.86 -3.15 6.22
C ILE A 37 -16.34 -4.40 5.45
N ILE A 38 -15.51 -5.43 5.33
CA ILE A 38 -15.86 -6.68 4.66
C ILE A 38 -16.85 -7.50 5.50
N VAL A 39 -16.68 -7.54 6.83
CA VAL A 39 -17.64 -8.19 7.74
C VAL A 39 -18.99 -7.47 7.76
N ASP A 40 -18.99 -6.13 7.82
CA ASP A 40 -20.19 -5.29 7.77
C ASP A 40 -20.92 -5.43 6.42
N ALA A 41 -20.25 -5.98 5.40
CA ALA A 41 -20.85 -6.34 4.13
C ALA A 41 -21.47 -7.75 4.09
N ASP A 42 -21.49 -8.48 5.22
CA ASP A 42 -22.00 -9.86 5.43
C ASP A 42 -21.03 -11.01 5.07
N MET A 43 -19.72 -10.74 4.88
CA MET A 43 -18.74 -11.82 4.77
C MET A 43 -18.40 -12.40 6.14
N ASP A 44 -18.48 -13.72 6.29
CA ASP A 44 -18.07 -14.41 7.52
C ASP A 44 -16.58 -14.17 7.80
N GLU A 45 -16.27 -13.75 9.03
CA GLU A 45 -14.89 -13.46 9.46
C GLU A 45 -13.96 -14.68 9.34
N GLY A 46 -14.51 -15.90 9.38
CA GLY A 46 -13.77 -17.15 9.17
C GLY A 46 -13.15 -17.30 7.78
N TYR A 47 -13.59 -16.50 6.79
CA TYR A 47 -13.01 -16.44 5.46
C TYR A 47 -12.00 -15.30 5.28
N ILE A 48 -11.79 -14.47 6.30
CA ILE A 48 -10.93 -13.27 6.25
C ILE A 48 -9.65 -13.53 7.05
N PHE A 49 -8.52 -13.49 6.35
CA PHE A 49 -7.20 -13.75 6.90
C PHE A 49 -6.40 -12.45 7.04
N ARG A 50 -5.92 -12.18 8.25
CA ARG A 50 -5.00 -11.09 8.60
C ARG A 50 -3.97 -11.59 9.60
N LYS A 51 -2.74 -11.07 9.55
CA LYS A 51 -1.57 -11.43 10.39
C LYS A 51 -1.04 -12.87 10.25
N ARG A 52 -1.81 -13.82 9.74
CA ARG A 52 -1.43 -15.23 9.52
C ARG A 52 -2.16 -15.78 8.30
N GLN A 53 -1.58 -16.81 7.66
CA GLN A 53 -2.16 -17.48 6.48
C GLN A 53 -2.42 -16.49 5.34
N LEU A 54 -1.39 -15.72 5.03
CA LEU A 54 -1.41 -14.60 4.08
C LEU A 54 -0.63 -14.91 2.80
N GLU A 55 0.04 -16.04 2.77
CA GLU A 55 0.85 -16.55 1.68
C GLU A 55 -0.05 -16.94 0.52
N LEU A 56 0.03 -16.20 -0.58
CA LEU A 56 -0.56 -16.58 -1.85
C LEU A 56 0.52 -17.10 -2.82
N PRO A 57 0.22 -18.11 -3.65
CA PRO A 57 1.12 -18.57 -4.70
C PRO A 57 1.58 -17.42 -5.62
N GLY A 58 2.88 -17.39 -5.90
CA GLY A 58 3.47 -16.59 -6.95
C GLY A 58 3.85 -17.45 -8.17
N PHE A 59 4.20 -16.81 -9.28
CA PHE A 59 4.72 -17.47 -10.47
C PHE A 59 6.25 -17.40 -10.53
N PHE A 60 6.83 -16.24 -10.24
CA PHE A 60 8.27 -16.00 -10.27
C PHE A 60 8.95 -16.33 -8.92
N ARG A 61 8.17 -16.49 -7.87
CA ARG A 61 8.59 -16.95 -6.53
C ARG A 61 7.54 -17.89 -5.94
N PRO A 62 7.91 -18.77 -4.98
CA PRO A 62 6.96 -19.74 -4.43
C PRO A 62 5.70 -19.11 -3.84
N THR A 63 5.87 -18.07 -3.01
CA THR A 63 4.75 -17.37 -2.37
C THR A 63 5.06 -15.89 -2.13
N LYS A 64 3.99 -15.13 -1.85
CA LYS A 64 4.04 -13.78 -1.28
C LYS A 64 3.01 -13.63 -0.16
N GLU A 65 3.43 -13.06 0.96
CA GLU A 65 2.53 -12.64 2.03
C GLU A 65 1.86 -11.30 1.68
N TRP A 66 0.54 -11.25 1.73
CA TRP A 66 -0.28 -10.03 1.63
C TRP A 66 -0.67 -9.52 3.02
N ASP A 67 -1.19 -8.30 3.14
CA ASP A 67 -1.60 -7.78 4.46
C ASP A 67 -3.01 -8.25 4.87
N LEU A 68 -3.89 -8.47 3.88
CA LEU A 68 -5.22 -9.06 4.05
C LEU A 68 -5.56 -9.95 2.87
N VAL A 69 -6.15 -11.11 3.14
CA VAL A 69 -6.60 -12.07 2.14
C VAL A 69 -8.01 -12.54 2.52
N VAL A 70 -8.90 -12.72 1.54
CA VAL A 70 -10.18 -13.40 1.73
C VAL A 70 -10.25 -14.60 0.81
N VAL A 71 -10.49 -15.78 1.40
CA VAL A 71 -10.69 -17.04 0.69
C VAL A 71 -11.96 -17.69 1.22
N LYS A 72 -12.94 -17.91 0.35
CA LYS A 72 -14.20 -18.58 0.69
C LYS A 72 -14.33 -19.86 -0.12
N ASP A 73 -14.55 -20.98 0.59
CA ASP A 73 -14.82 -22.29 -0.02
C ASP A 73 -13.80 -22.68 -1.12
N GLY A 74 -12.51 -22.39 -0.87
CA GLY A 74 -11.41 -22.69 -1.80
C GLY A 74 -11.23 -21.68 -2.95
N HIS A 75 -12.04 -20.62 -3.01
CA HIS A 75 -11.95 -19.55 -4.00
C HIS A 75 -11.25 -18.32 -3.41
N PHE A 76 -10.23 -17.84 -4.12
CA PHE A 76 -9.55 -16.59 -3.79
C PHE A 76 -10.40 -15.39 -4.22
N ILE A 77 -10.88 -14.59 -3.26
CA ILE A 77 -11.80 -13.48 -3.52
C ILE A 77 -11.04 -12.15 -3.58
N THR A 78 -10.25 -11.82 -2.55
CA THR A 78 -9.57 -10.52 -2.49
C THR A 78 -8.25 -10.61 -1.77
N ALA A 79 -7.28 -9.82 -2.21
CA ALA A 79 -6.10 -9.48 -1.43
C ALA A 79 -5.89 -7.96 -1.40
N VAL A 80 -5.46 -7.46 -0.24
CA VAL A 80 -5.14 -6.05 -0.05
C VAL A 80 -3.72 -5.92 0.48
N GLU A 81 -2.99 -4.97 -0.10
CA GLU A 81 -1.70 -4.51 0.40
C GLU A 81 -1.85 -3.09 0.95
N ALA A 82 -1.36 -2.86 2.16
CA ALA A 82 -1.34 -1.56 2.81
C ALA A 82 0.10 -1.13 3.09
N LYS A 83 0.50 0.01 2.53
CA LYS A 83 1.83 0.58 2.76
C LYS A 83 1.71 2.01 3.28
N SER A 84 2.72 2.41 4.04
CA SER A 84 2.92 3.81 4.39
C SER A 84 4.35 4.27 4.15
N GLN A 85 4.53 5.58 4.08
CA GLN A 85 5.85 6.18 3.99
C GLN A 85 5.95 7.49 4.75
N VAL A 86 6.98 7.56 5.60
CA VAL A 86 7.42 8.75 6.32
C VAL A 86 8.87 9.04 5.96
N GLY A 87 9.27 10.31 6.08
CA GLY A 87 10.64 10.77 5.82
C GLY A 87 11.70 10.17 6.76
N PRO A 88 13.00 10.43 6.49
CA PRO A 88 13.50 11.38 5.50
C PRO A 88 13.81 10.79 4.11
N SER A 89 13.83 9.46 3.95
CA SER A 89 14.36 8.79 2.74
C SER A 89 13.30 8.54 1.65
N PHE A 90 12.58 9.58 1.23
CA PHE A 90 11.48 9.42 0.27
C PHE A 90 11.91 8.83 -1.08
N GLY A 91 13.11 9.15 -1.58
CA GLY A 91 13.57 8.71 -2.90
C GLY A 91 13.82 7.22 -3.04
N ASN A 92 14.65 6.66 -2.15
CA ASN A 92 14.94 5.23 -2.16
C ASN A 92 13.68 4.41 -1.87
N ASN A 93 12.86 4.87 -0.92
CA ASN A 93 11.64 4.18 -0.57
C ASN A 93 10.60 4.23 -1.71
N PHE A 94 10.48 5.35 -2.44
CA PHE A 94 9.59 5.45 -3.61
C PHE A 94 9.90 4.39 -4.66
N ASN A 95 11.17 4.25 -5.05
CA ASN A 95 11.56 3.25 -6.05
C ASN A 95 11.29 1.83 -5.56
N ASN A 96 11.70 1.51 -4.33
CA ASN A 96 11.49 0.17 -3.77
C ASN A 96 10.00 -0.21 -3.70
N ARG A 97 9.12 0.72 -3.26
CA ARG A 97 7.67 0.46 -3.20
C ARG A 97 7.02 0.36 -4.57
N THR A 98 7.52 1.13 -5.54
CA THR A 98 7.08 1.04 -6.93
C THR A 98 7.37 -0.35 -7.49
N GLU A 99 8.61 -0.82 -7.33
CA GLU A 99 9.03 -2.16 -7.77
C GLU A 99 8.27 -3.28 -7.06
N GLU A 100 8.09 -3.20 -5.75
CA GLU A 100 7.40 -4.22 -4.95
C GLU A 100 5.92 -4.37 -5.34
N ALA A 101 5.19 -3.27 -5.51
CA ALA A 101 3.77 -3.33 -5.85
C ALA A 101 3.56 -3.81 -7.30
N MET A 102 4.37 -3.32 -8.26
CA MET A 102 4.31 -3.82 -9.64
C MET A 102 4.71 -5.30 -9.72
N GLY A 103 5.78 -5.69 -9.02
CA GLY A 103 6.26 -7.07 -8.98
C GLY A 103 5.24 -8.01 -8.34
N SER A 104 4.60 -7.60 -7.24
CA SER A 104 3.58 -8.41 -6.57
C SER A 104 2.34 -8.60 -7.43
N ALA A 105 1.89 -7.56 -8.14
CA ALA A 105 0.78 -7.67 -9.07
C ALA A 105 1.11 -8.59 -10.26
N LEU A 106 2.27 -8.40 -10.90
CA LEU A 106 2.70 -9.23 -12.03
C LEU A 106 2.80 -10.70 -11.63
N ASP A 107 3.41 -10.97 -10.48
CA ASP A 107 3.61 -12.32 -9.95
C ASP A 107 2.28 -13.03 -9.67
N LEU A 108 1.35 -12.36 -9.00
CA LEU A 108 0.02 -12.91 -8.71
C LEU A 108 -0.81 -13.10 -9.98
N TRP A 109 -0.86 -12.12 -10.88
CA TRP A 109 -1.66 -12.25 -12.10
C TRP A 109 -1.13 -13.34 -13.03
N THR A 110 0.19 -13.52 -13.06
CA THR A 110 0.79 -14.63 -13.82
C THR A 110 0.43 -15.97 -13.17
N ALA A 111 0.50 -16.09 -11.84
CA ALA A 111 0.08 -17.30 -11.13
C ALA A 111 -1.41 -17.61 -11.33
N PHE A 112 -2.27 -16.58 -11.32
CA PHE A 112 -3.70 -16.71 -11.59
C PHE A 112 -3.97 -17.23 -13.00
N ARG A 113 -3.29 -16.65 -14.00
CA ARG A 113 -3.38 -17.11 -15.39
C ARG A 113 -2.95 -18.57 -15.56
N GLU A 114 -1.99 -19.04 -14.78
CA GLU A 114 -1.50 -20.43 -14.79
C GLU A 114 -2.35 -21.38 -13.92
N GLY A 115 -3.43 -20.89 -13.31
CA GLY A 115 -4.39 -21.72 -12.57
C GLY A 115 -4.01 -22.01 -11.11
N ALA A 116 -3.10 -21.25 -10.51
CA ALA A 116 -2.63 -21.48 -9.13
C ALA A 116 -3.71 -21.34 -8.04
N PHE A 117 -4.87 -20.75 -8.36
CA PHE A 117 -5.95 -20.45 -7.40
C PHE A 117 -7.22 -21.27 -7.65
N ASN A 118 -7.08 -22.52 -8.10
CA ASN A 118 -8.20 -23.45 -8.37
C ASN A 118 -9.19 -22.97 -9.45
N GLY A 119 -8.75 -22.07 -10.34
CA GLY A 119 -9.61 -21.44 -11.35
C GLY A 119 -10.57 -20.41 -10.75
N GLY A 120 -11.63 -20.05 -11.50
CA GLY A 120 -12.68 -19.15 -11.02
C GLY A 120 -12.60 -17.73 -11.58
N VAL A 121 -13.29 -16.82 -10.89
CA VAL A 121 -13.42 -15.41 -11.28
C VAL A 121 -12.17 -14.64 -10.86
N GLN A 122 -11.83 -13.60 -11.63
CA GLN A 122 -10.74 -12.70 -11.31
C GLN A 122 -10.91 -12.12 -9.88
N PRO A 123 -9.94 -12.28 -8.97
CA PRO A 123 -9.99 -11.71 -7.62
C PRO A 123 -9.87 -10.18 -7.63
N PHE A 124 -10.25 -9.55 -6.54
CA PHE A 124 -9.96 -8.14 -6.28
C PHE A 124 -8.55 -7.96 -5.70
N LEU A 125 -7.77 -7.07 -6.30
CA LEU A 125 -6.51 -6.61 -5.69
C LEU A 125 -6.63 -5.14 -5.27
N GLY A 126 -6.46 -4.89 -3.98
CA GLY A 126 -6.46 -3.55 -3.41
C GLY A 126 -5.05 -3.06 -3.06
N TYR A 127 -4.75 -1.81 -3.39
CA TYR A 127 -3.54 -1.12 -2.92
C TYR A 127 -3.90 0.11 -2.10
N PHE A 128 -3.60 0.09 -0.81
CA PHE A 128 -3.77 1.26 0.06
C PHE A 128 -2.40 1.87 0.36
N PHE A 129 -2.27 3.18 0.15
CA PHE A 129 -1.04 3.90 0.43
C PHE A 129 -1.29 5.17 1.25
N MET A 130 -0.55 5.30 2.35
CA MET A 130 -0.55 6.49 3.19
C MET A 130 0.82 7.18 3.19
N LEU A 131 0.86 8.45 2.80
CA LEU A 131 2.09 9.25 2.78
C LEU A 131 2.07 10.35 3.84
N ASP A 132 3.20 10.53 4.51
CA ASP A 132 3.45 11.67 5.38
C ASP A 132 3.31 13.00 4.62
N ASP A 133 2.42 13.87 5.08
CA ASP A 133 2.19 15.21 4.52
C ASP A 133 3.15 16.21 5.18
N CYS A 134 4.31 16.40 4.56
CA CYS A 134 5.35 17.28 5.07
C CYS A 134 6.07 18.01 3.93
N ASP A 135 6.86 19.04 4.25
CA ASP A 135 7.60 19.81 3.24
C ASP A 135 8.44 18.94 2.31
N ALA A 136 9.01 17.86 2.84
CA ALA A 136 9.88 16.96 2.09
C ALA A 136 9.11 16.09 1.07
N SER A 137 7.86 15.72 1.35
CA SER A 137 7.01 14.97 0.42
C SER A 137 6.31 15.89 -0.60
N ASN A 138 6.06 17.15 -0.22
CA ASN A 138 5.40 18.16 -1.05
C ASN A 138 6.32 18.92 -2.00
N ARG A 139 7.61 19.09 -1.67
CA ARG A 139 8.53 19.84 -2.52
C ARG A 139 8.84 19.13 -3.84
N PRO A 140 8.90 19.85 -4.98
CA PRO A 140 9.41 19.34 -6.25
C PRO A 140 10.77 18.66 -6.12
N VAL A 141 10.95 17.53 -6.80
CA VAL A 141 12.24 16.84 -6.86
C VAL A 141 12.81 16.80 -8.27
N ARG A 142 14.13 17.03 -8.36
CA ARG A 142 14.85 17.05 -9.63
C ARG A 142 14.91 15.66 -10.25
N VAL A 143 14.70 15.60 -11.56
CA VAL A 143 14.94 14.41 -12.39
C VAL A 143 16.30 14.50 -13.06
N ARG A 144 16.98 13.37 -13.24
CA ARG A 144 18.23 13.26 -14.01
C ARG A 144 17.89 12.65 -15.37
N GLU A 145 18.21 13.36 -16.44
CA GLU A 145 17.86 13.00 -17.82
C GLU A 145 19.13 12.99 -18.71
N PRO A 146 20.13 12.14 -18.42
CA PRO A 146 21.40 12.18 -19.14
C PRO A 146 21.31 11.75 -20.61
N HIS A 147 20.29 10.96 -20.97
CA HIS A 147 20.13 10.38 -22.30
C HIS A 147 18.78 10.72 -22.95
N PHE A 148 17.68 10.52 -22.21
CA PHE A 148 16.33 10.75 -22.70
C PHE A 148 15.51 11.54 -21.69
N LYS A 149 14.50 12.26 -22.19
CA LYS A 149 13.56 13.00 -21.36
C LYS A 149 12.60 12.05 -20.64
N VAL A 150 12.29 12.36 -19.39
CA VAL A 150 11.18 11.71 -18.69
C VAL A 150 9.85 12.24 -19.23
N PHE A 151 8.76 11.52 -18.94
CA PHE A 151 7.42 12.03 -19.21
C PHE A 151 7.16 13.34 -18.45
N GLN A 152 6.41 14.26 -19.08
CA GLN A 152 6.20 15.62 -18.57
C GLN A 152 5.61 15.67 -17.16
N GLU A 153 4.75 14.71 -16.82
CA GLU A 153 4.15 14.57 -15.49
C GLU A 153 5.17 14.39 -14.35
N PHE A 154 6.41 13.99 -14.65
CA PHE A 154 7.49 13.83 -13.66
C PHE A 154 8.39 15.05 -13.53
N VAL A 155 8.30 16.02 -14.46
CA VAL A 155 9.10 17.25 -14.43
C VAL A 155 8.57 18.16 -13.32
N GLY A 156 9.38 18.41 -12.30
CA GLY A 156 8.98 19.22 -11.14
C GLY A 156 7.99 18.53 -10.19
N ALA A 157 7.70 17.25 -10.39
CA ALA A 157 6.82 16.50 -9.49
C ALA A 157 7.46 16.31 -8.12
N SER A 158 6.66 16.46 -7.06
CA SER A 158 7.01 16.07 -5.69
C SER A 158 6.84 14.56 -5.47
N TYR A 159 7.25 14.03 -4.32
CA TYR A 159 6.97 12.63 -4.00
C TYR A 159 5.47 12.35 -3.83
N MET A 160 4.72 13.30 -3.25
CA MET A 160 3.27 13.22 -3.20
C MET A 160 2.67 13.08 -4.60
N LYS A 161 3.08 13.94 -5.54
CA LYS A 161 2.60 13.84 -6.92
C LYS A 161 3.00 12.53 -7.59
N ARG A 162 4.22 12.04 -7.33
CA ARG A 162 4.68 10.76 -7.89
C ARG A 162 3.89 9.57 -7.36
N TYR A 163 3.53 9.55 -6.08
CA TYR A 163 2.66 8.50 -5.51
C TYR A 163 1.23 8.57 -6.05
N GLU A 164 0.69 9.77 -6.23
CA GLU A 164 -0.60 9.97 -6.87
C GLU A 164 -0.61 9.39 -8.31
N LEU A 165 0.40 9.73 -9.12
CA LEU A 165 0.56 9.18 -10.46
C LEU A 165 0.76 7.67 -10.45
N PHE A 166 1.54 7.15 -9.50
CA PHE A 166 1.82 5.73 -9.37
C PHE A 166 0.56 4.93 -9.04
N CYS A 167 -0.19 5.31 -8.00
CA CYS A 167 -1.43 4.63 -7.62
C CYS A 167 -2.45 4.64 -8.76
N ARG A 168 -2.56 5.77 -9.47
CA ARG A 168 -3.43 5.86 -10.66
C ARG A 168 -2.99 4.89 -11.76
N LYS A 169 -1.69 4.82 -12.05
CA LYS A 169 -1.14 3.89 -13.04
C LYS A 169 -1.33 2.42 -12.65
N LEU A 170 -1.22 2.06 -11.37
CA LEU A 170 -1.51 0.70 -10.90
C LEU A 170 -2.93 0.26 -11.27
N VAL A 171 -3.91 1.16 -11.17
CA VAL A 171 -5.31 0.87 -11.54
C VAL A 171 -5.49 0.86 -13.07
N LEU A 172 -4.99 1.88 -13.76
CA LEU A 172 -5.16 2.00 -15.22
C LEU A 172 -4.50 0.86 -16.00
N GLU A 173 -3.35 0.39 -15.54
CA GLU A 173 -2.63 -0.76 -16.12
C GLU A 173 -3.15 -2.11 -15.61
N ARG A 174 -4.23 -2.11 -14.81
CA ARG A 174 -4.88 -3.32 -14.24
C ARG A 174 -3.96 -4.17 -13.37
N HIS A 175 -2.89 -3.57 -12.82
CA HIS A 175 -2.09 -4.24 -11.80
C HIS A 175 -2.91 -4.44 -10.53
N TYR A 176 -3.71 -3.44 -10.16
CA TYR A 176 -4.64 -3.50 -9.04
C TYR A 176 -6.05 -3.12 -9.51
N THR A 177 -7.06 -3.71 -8.87
CA THR A 177 -8.47 -3.42 -9.17
C THR A 177 -8.83 -2.01 -8.68
N SER A 178 -8.33 -1.62 -7.51
CA SER A 178 -8.51 -0.28 -6.95
C SER A 178 -7.31 0.12 -6.11
N ALA A 179 -7.00 1.42 -6.09
CA ALA A 179 -6.01 1.99 -5.20
C ALA A 179 -6.63 3.14 -4.38
N SER A 180 -6.16 3.30 -3.14
CA SER A 180 -6.45 4.45 -2.29
C SER A 180 -5.15 5.15 -1.93
N PHE A 181 -5.12 6.47 -2.06
CA PHE A 181 -3.97 7.29 -1.72
C PHE A 181 -4.38 8.44 -0.80
N ILE A 182 -3.93 8.35 0.45
CA ILE A 182 -4.19 9.39 1.46
C ILE A 182 -2.89 9.99 1.97
N THR A 183 -2.97 11.20 2.50
CA THR A 183 -1.86 11.87 3.16
C THR A 183 -2.28 12.38 4.53
N SER A 184 -1.35 12.44 5.48
CA SER A 184 -1.61 12.99 6.82
C SER A 184 -0.32 13.57 7.39
N ASP A 185 -0.44 14.67 8.12
CA ASP A 185 0.66 15.23 8.89
C ASP A 185 0.72 14.62 10.30
N SER A 186 1.85 14.80 10.98
CA SER A 186 2.09 14.23 12.31
C SER A 186 1.36 14.95 13.45
N GLU A 187 0.87 16.18 13.24
CA GLU A 187 0.25 16.99 14.29
C GLU A 187 -1.26 16.71 14.37
N THR A 188 -1.96 16.81 13.25
CA THR A 188 -3.41 16.63 13.16
C THR A 188 -3.81 15.20 12.82
N GLY A 189 -2.89 14.40 12.26
CA GLY A 189 -3.15 13.01 11.90
C GLY A 189 -3.55 12.12 13.06
N LEU A 190 -3.01 12.37 14.26
CA LEU A 190 -3.38 11.64 15.48
C LEU A 190 -4.83 11.89 15.91
N LEU A 191 -5.46 12.96 15.39
CA LEU A 191 -6.87 13.28 15.60
C LEU A 191 -7.76 12.76 14.45
N GLY A 192 -7.20 11.97 13.54
CA GLY A 192 -7.91 11.41 12.38
C GLY A 192 -8.00 12.36 11.18
N SER A 193 -7.23 13.45 11.17
CA SER A 193 -7.14 14.35 10.01
C SER A 193 -6.34 13.69 8.89
N TYR A 194 -6.86 13.70 7.67
CA TYR A 194 -6.14 13.25 6.48
C TYR A 194 -6.64 14.02 5.25
N LYS A 195 -5.89 13.92 4.16
CA LYS A 195 -6.24 14.48 2.84
C LYS A 195 -6.25 13.38 1.80
N GLU A 196 -7.02 13.60 0.75
CA GLU A 196 -7.07 12.74 -0.43
C GLU A 196 -6.61 13.59 -1.63
N PRO A 197 -5.33 13.52 -2.03
CA PRO A 197 -4.79 14.38 -3.10
C PRO A 197 -5.47 14.22 -4.46
N ALA A 198 -6.20 13.12 -4.65
CA ALA A 198 -6.90 12.78 -5.88
C ALA A 198 -8.24 12.10 -5.58
N SER A 199 -9.33 12.66 -6.09
CA SER A 199 -10.69 12.16 -5.81
C SER A 199 -10.94 10.75 -6.34
N ASP A 200 -10.30 10.40 -7.47
CA ASP A 200 -10.36 9.06 -8.08
C ASP A 200 -9.56 8.00 -7.30
N LEU A 201 -8.73 8.42 -6.34
CA LEU A 201 -7.97 7.57 -5.42
C LEU A 201 -8.44 7.72 -3.96
N SER A 202 -9.68 8.19 -3.76
CA SER A 202 -10.26 8.35 -2.43
C SER A 202 -10.48 7.01 -1.73
N PHE A 203 -10.39 7.02 -0.40
CA PHE A 203 -10.71 5.89 0.45
C PHE A 203 -12.15 5.42 0.22
N LEU A 204 -13.09 6.33 0.00
CA LEU A 204 -14.48 5.99 -0.24
C LEU A 204 -14.67 5.17 -1.53
N ILE A 205 -14.01 5.54 -2.63
CA ILE A 205 -14.06 4.77 -3.88
C ILE A 205 -13.44 3.39 -3.70
N PHE A 206 -12.30 3.33 -3.02
CA PHE A 206 -11.63 2.07 -2.69
C PHE A 206 -12.53 1.14 -1.87
N ALA A 207 -13.11 1.63 -0.78
CA ALA A 207 -13.99 0.86 0.10
C ALA A 207 -15.23 0.37 -0.65
N LYS A 208 -15.88 1.22 -1.45
CA LYS A 208 -17.03 0.83 -2.28
C LYS A 208 -16.67 -0.27 -3.28
N SER A 209 -15.51 -0.15 -3.93
CA SER A 209 -15.04 -1.14 -4.91
C SER A 209 -14.73 -2.48 -4.25
N LEU A 210 -14.09 -2.46 -3.08
CA LEU A 210 -13.83 -3.64 -2.27
C LEU A 210 -15.13 -4.35 -1.86
N ILE A 211 -16.07 -3.62 -1.24
CA ILE A 211 -17.35 -4.19 -0.79
C ILE A 211 -18.16 -4.73 -1.97
N SER A 212 -18.22 -3.98 -3.07
CA SER A 212 -18.99 -4.39 -4.25
C SER A 212 -18.45 -5.69 -4.86
N HIS A 213 -17.13 -5.87 -4.84
CA HIS A 213 -16.52 -7.12 -5.28
C HIS A 213 -16.79 -8.27 -4.30
N VAL A 214 -16.50 -8.06 -3.01
CA VAL A 214 -16.71 -9.08 -1.96
C VAL A 214 -18.18 -9.52 -1.91
N GLY A 215 -19.11 -8.58 -2.01
CA GLY A 215 -20.56 -8.84 -1.97
C GLY A 215 -21.07 -9.72 -3.10
N ALA A 216 -20.32 -9.87 -4.20
CA ALA A 216 -20.66 -10.82 -5.26
C ALA A 216 -20.43 -12.30 -4.86
N PHE A 217 -19.78 -12.54 -3.71
CA PHE A 217 -19.41 -13.87 -3.22
C PHE A 217 -20.04 -14.22 -1.87
N ILE A 218 -20.96 -13.40 -1.37
CA ILE A 218 -21.71 -13.65 -0.13
C ILE A 218 -22.87 -14.58 -0.45
#